data_AF-A0A432S8X9-F1
#
_entry.id   AF-A0A432S8X9-F1
#
_cell.length_a   1.000
_cell.length_b   1.000
_cell.length_c   1.000
_cell.angle_alpha   90.00
_cell.angle_beta   90.00
_cell.angle_gamma   90.00
#
_symmetry.space_group_name_H-M   'P 1'
#
loop_
_entity.id
_entity.type
_entity.pdbx_description
1 polymer ?
#
loop_
_entity_poly.entity_id
_entity_poly.type
_entity_poly.pdbx_seq_one_letter_code
_entity_poly.pdbx_strand_id
1 'polypeptide(L)'
;MIYLQRVATEIKTVGLYDLILQDVQKLAGKNRVSDDDILEIMSTHPQILEDYKQTNVEYNLSNIHVKNIPLENLQEPCRQKAQQVNANLDLLRDIEKYTLDFEQSSTLVIIFSVEFFVLFSVQYFIVLLDLKEWQWWIYGVFALSIVVAWQYAKKEKKKFEANSKIFDEKYMQTLKLIEELEAERCISKSELIITECDEHV
;
A
#
# COMPACT_ATOMS: atom_id res chain seq x y z
N MET A 1 9.11 -8.19 7.89
CA MET A 1 9.98 -7.27 7.14
C MET A 1 9.70 -5.81 7.46
N ILE A 2 8.76 -5.52 8.38
CA ILE A 2 8.49 -4.17 8.89
C ILE A 2 9.27 -3.98 10.19
N TYR A 3 9.94 -2.84 10.33
CA TYR A 3 10.66 -2.48 11.55
C TYR A 3 9.83 -1.48 12.38
N LEU A 4 9.24 -1.95 13.47
CA LEU A 4 8.25 -1.19 14.24
C LEU A 4 8.81 0.08 14.90
N GLN A 5 10.09 0.09 15.30
CA GLN A 5 10.71 1.29 15.88
C GLN A 5 10.72 2.44 14.85
N ARG A 6 11.03 2.11 13.59
CA ARG A 6 10.98 3.07 12.49
C ARG A 6 9.54 3.55 12.26
N VAL A 7 8.55 2.64 12.24
CA VAL A 7 7.13 3.01 12.14
C VAL A 7 6.74 4.02 13.23
N ALA A 8 7.11 3.74 14.49
CA ALA A 8 6.81 4.63 15.60
C ALA A 8 7.50 6.00 15.47
N THR A 9 8.76 6.01 15.02
CA THR A 9 9.52 7.24 14.77
C THR A 9 8.86 8.06 13.67
N GLU A 10 8.51 7.43 12.56
CA GLU A 10 7.85 8.06 11.42
C GLU A 10 6.49 8.64 11.80
N ILE A 11 5.61 7.86 12.44
CA ILE A 11 4.31 8.34 12.94
C ILE A 11 4.47 9.59 13.80
N LYS A 12 5.50 9.64 14.64
CA LYS A 12 5.74 10.75 15.56
C LYS A 12 6.30 12.00 14.88
N THR A 13 7.06 11.85 13.79
CA THR A 13 7.95 12.90 13.28
C THR A 13 7.66 13.36 11.86
N VAL A 14 7.03 12.52 11.04
CA VAL A 14 6.75 12.81 9.63
C VAL A 14 5.30 13.24 9.49
N GLY A 15 5.07 14.46 8.99
CA GLY A 15 3.74 15.06 8.91
C GLY A 15 2.73 14.30 8.03
N LEU A 16 3.22 13.41 7.15
CA LEU A 16 2.37 12.49 6.38
C LEU A 16 1.45 11.65 7.30
N TYR A 17 1.91 11.30 8.49
CA TYR A 17 1.20 10.43 9.42
C TYR A 17 0.51 11.18 10.56
N ASP A 18 0.31 12.50 10.44
CA ASP A 18 -0.28 13.34 11.50
C ASP A 18 -1.67 12.87 11.95
N LEU A 19 -2.48 12.33 11.02
CA LEU A 19 -3.79 11.77 11.36
C LEU A 19 -3.67 10.54 12.26
N ILE A 20 -2.74 9.64 11.93
CA ILE A 20 -2.46 8.44 12.73
C ILE A 20 -1.91 8.85 14.10
N LEU A 21 -1.01 9.84 14.14
CA LEU A 21 -0.48 10.38 15.39
C LEU A 21 -1.58 10.95 16.29
N GLN A 22 -2.57 11.66 15.72
CA GLN A 22 -3.72 12.16 16.48
C GLN A 22 -4.54 11.03 17.09
N ASP A 23 -4.77 9.95 16.36
CA ASP A 23 -5.47 8.77 16.87
C ASP A 23 -4.67 8.08 17.99
N VAL A 24 -3.35 7.95 17.85
CA VAL A 24 -2.48 7.44 18.92
C VAL A 24 -2.56 8.34 20.15
N GLN A 25 -2.48 9.66 20.01
CA GLN A 25 -2.58 10.61 21.13
C GLN A 25 -3.92 10.51 21.87
N LYS A 26 -5.02 10.32 21.11
CA LYS A 26 -6.36 10.12 21.64
C LYS A 26 -6.47 8.82 22.43
N LEU A 27 -5.93 7.73 21.91
CA LEU A 27 -5.87 6.43 22.59
C LEU A 27 -4.99 6.49 23.85
N ALA A 28 -3.88 7.24 23.80
CA ALA A 28 -2.97 7.46 24.92
C ALA A 28 -3.55 8.39 26.01
N GLY A 29 -4.56 9.19 25.69
CA GLY A 29 -5.09 10.24 26.55
C GLY A 29 -4.11 11.39 26.81
N LYS A 30 -3.12 11.60 25.93
CA LYS A 30 -2.09 12.65 26.08
C LYS A 30 -1.66 13.24 24.74
N ASN A 31 -1.39 14.55 24.74
CA ASN A 31 -0.99 15.29 23.54
C ASN A 31 0.46 15.05 23.10
N ARG A 32 1.30 14.45 23.96
CA ARG A 32 2.69 14.13 23.66
C ARG A 32 2.92 12.65 23.94
N VAL A 33 3.27 11.92 22.90
CA VAL A 33 3.57 10.49 22.95
C VAL A 33 5.05 10.27 22.61
N SER A 34 5.66 9.32 23.30
CA SER A 34 6.98 8.79 22.98
C SER A 34 6.87 7.64 21.98
N ASP A 35 7.99 7.20 21.42
CA ASP A 35 8.02 6.06 20.49
C ASP A 35 7.53 4.79 21.21
N ASP A 36 7.90 4.61 22.47
CA ASP A 36 7.45 3.49 23.31
C ASP A 36 5.92 3.51 23.51
N ASP A 37 5.33 4.70 23.70
CA ASP A 37 3.87 4.83 23.79
C ASP A 37 3.18 4.43 22.49
N ILE A 38 3.75 4.83 21.34
CA ILE A 38 3.23 4.48 20.02
C ILE A 38 3.34 2.97 19.79
N LEU A 39 4.46 2.35 20.16
CA LEU A 39 4.65 0.90 20.09
C LEU A 39 3.66 0.14 20.97
N GLU A 40 3.43 0.60 22.20
CA GLU A 40 2.46 0.01 23.12
C GLU A 40 1.03 0.11 22.54
N ILE A 41 0.66 1.28 22.02
CA ILE A 41 -0.66 1.48 21.42
C ILE A 41 -0.83 0.62 20.17
N MET A 42 0.16 0.58 19.29
CA MET A 42 0.13 -0.27 18.10
C MET A 42 0.03 -1.76 18.44
N SER A 43 0.59 -2.19 19.58
CA SER A 43 0.45 -3.59 20.05
C SER A 43 -0.96 -3.92 20.54
N THR A 44 -1.68 -2.95 21.10
CA THR A 44 -3.04 -3.11 21.63
C THR A 44 -4.13 -2.74 20.62
N HIS A 45 -3.79 -1.91 19.64
CA HIS A 45 -4.65 -1.40 18.58
C HIS A 45 -3.94 -1.60 17.22
N PRO A 46 -4.03 -2.82 16.65
CA PRO A 46 -3.36 -3.15 15.39
C PRO A 46 -3.76 -2.26 14.21
N GLN A 47 -4.92 -1.59 14.30
CA GLN A 47 -5.40 -0.65 13.28
C GLN A 47 -4.37 0.45 12.99
N ILE A 48 -3.63 0.92 14.00
CA ILE A 48 -2.59 1.95 13.82
C ILE A 48 -1.53 1.53 12.82
N LEU A 49 -1.12 0.25 12.85
CA LEU A 49 -0.16 -0.28 11.88
C LEU A 49 -0.78 -0.43 10.49
N GLU A 50 -2.04 -0.83 10.41
CA GLU A 50 -2.75 -0.94 9.13
C GLU A 50 -2.95 0.42 8.48
N ASP A 51 -3.32 1.45 9.24
CA ASP A 51 -3.47 2.82 8.75
C ASP A 51 -2.14 3.39 8.25
N TYR A 52 -1.04 3.09 8.96
CA TYR A 52 0.31 3.43 8.51
C TYR A 52 0.64 2.75 7.18
N LYS A 53 0.39 1.43 7.08
CA LYS A 53 0.64 0.67 5.85
C LYS A 53 -0.18 1.19 4.68
N GLN A 54 -1.43 1.51 4.94
CA GLN A 54 -2.35 2.06 3.96
C GLN A 54 -1.87 3.40 3.45
N THR A 55 -1.51 4.32 4.36
CA THR A 55 -0.94 5.62 4.01
C THR A 55 0.28 5.45 3.11
N ASN A 56 1.18 4.53 3.45
CA ASN A 56 2.34 4.26 2.61
C ASN A 56 1.99 3.81 1.21
N VAL A 57 1.09 2.82 1.09
CA VAL A 57 0.66 2.36 -0.24
C VAL A 57 0.02 3.48 -1.06
N GLU A 58 -0.85 4.29 -0.45
CA GLU A 58 -1.52 5.41 -1.13
C GLU A 58 -0.52 6.45 -1.67
N TYR A 59 0.59 6.66 -0.95
CA TYR A 59 1.66 7.58 -1.34
C TYR A 59 2.81 6.91 -2.12
N ASN A 60 2.65 5.64 -2.52
CA ASN A 60 3.67 4.83 -3.22
C ASN A 60 4.98 4.65 -2.43
N LEU A 61 4.88 4.65 -1.11
CA LEU A 61 5.96 4.35 -0.17
C LEU A 61 5.89 2.87 0.20
N SER A 62 7.03 2.23 0.37
CA SER A 62 7.06 0.80 0.72
C SER A 62 7.06 0.58 2.24
N ASN A 63 6.26 -0.38 2.73
CA ASN A 63 6.32 -0.83 4.12
C ASN A 63 7.44 -1.84 4.37
N ILE A 64 8.19 -2.23 3.33
CA ILE A 64 9.28 -3.18 3.45
C ILE A 64 10.55 -2.44 3.90
N HIS A 65 10.83 -2.51 5.21
CA HIS A 65 11.98 -1.84 5.84
C HIS A 65 13.26 -2.69 5.78
N VAL A 66 13.39 -3.53 4.74
CA VAL A 66 14.56 -4.40 4.53
C VAL A 66 15.18 -4.03 3.19
N LYS A 67 16.47 -3.68 3.18
CA LYS A 67 17.22 -3.38 1.96
C LYS A 67 17.68 -4.66 1.26
N ASN A 68 18.06 -4.53 -0.01
CA ASN A 68 18.63 -5.63 -0.77
C ASN A 68 19.97 -6.07 -0.16
N ILE A 69 20.22 -7.38 -0.17
CA ILE A 69 21.42 -8.01 0.38
C ILE A 69 22.60 -7.75 -0.56
N PRO A 70 23.73 -7.20 -0.09
CA PRO A 70 24.95 -7.06 -0.89
C PRO A 70 25.53 -8.44 -1.22
N LEU A 71 25.90 -8.64 -2.48
CA LEU A 71 26.26 -9.98 -3.01
C LEU A 71 27.78 -10.22 -3.05
N GLU A 72 28.58 -9.16 -2.89
CA GLU A 72 30.01 -9.14 -3.18
C GLU A 72 30.79 -10.08 -2.26
N ASN A 73 30.38 -10.18 -0.99
CA ASN A 73 31.08 -10.93 0.06
C ASN A 73 30.46 -12.31 0.35
N LEU A 74 29.43 -12.72 -0.40
CA LEU A 74 28.73 -13.99 -0.15
C LEU A 74 29.36 -15.15 -0.91
N GLN A 75 29.46 -16.30 -0.24
CA GLN A 75 29.81 -17.58 -0.86
C GLN A 75 28.66 -18.08 -1.74
N GLU A 76 28.96 -18.90 -2.76
CA GLU A 76 27.99 -19.33 -3.80
C GLU A 76 26.63 -19.86 -3.31
N PRO A 77 26.52 -20.75 -2.29
CA PRO A 77 25.20 -21.20 -1.83
C PRO A 77 24.37 -20.06 -1.23
N CYS A 78 25.02 -19.12 -0.54
CA CYS A 78 24.36 -17.96 0.05
C CYS A 78 24.08 -16.85 -0.96
N ARG A 79 24.94 -16.70 -1.98
CA ARG A 79 24.75 -15.74 -3.06
C ARG A 79 23.49 -16.03 -3.86
N GLN A 80 23.22 -17.30 -4.19
CA GLN A 80 22.01 -17.69 -4.92
C GLN A 80 20.73 -17.40 -4.12
N LYS A 81 20.72 -17.76 -2.83
CA LYS A 81 19.60 -17.44 -1.93
C LYS A 81 19.41 -15.92 -1.78
N ALA A 82 20.49 -15.16 -1.64
CA ALA A 82 20.44 -13.71 -1.52
C ALA A 82 19.93 -13.03 -2.81
N GLN A 83 20.32 -13.52 -3.99
CA GLN A 83 19.75 -13.07 -5.26
C GLN A 83 18.24 -13.33 -5.33
N GLN A 84 17.79 -14.50 -4.87
CA GLN A 84 16.37 -14.82 -4.80
C GLN A 84 15.62 -13.91 -3.82
N VAL A 85 16.22 -13.60 -2.67
CA VAL A 85 15.66 -12.63 -1.71
C VAL A 85 15.54 -11.25 -2.36
N ASN A 86 16.59 -10.76 -3.02
CA ASN A 86 16.55 -9.44 -3.67
C ASN A 86 15.48 -9.38 -4.76
N ALA A 87 15.40 -10.40 -5.63
CA ALA A 87 14.37 -10.48 -6.66
C ALA A 87 12.95 -10.53 -6.07
N ASN A 88 12.76 -11.24 -4.95
CA ASN A 88 11.48 -11.22 -4.26
C ASN A 88 11.20 -9.88 -3.59
N LEU A 89 12.18 -9.21 -2.98
CA LEU A 89 12.01 -7.89 -2.37
C LEU A 89 11.58 -6.85 -3.42
N ASP A 90 12.21 -6.84 -4.59
CA ASP A 90 11.86 -5.95 -5.69
C ASP A 90 10.42 -6.23 -6.17
N LEU A 91 10.06 -7.50 -6.38
CA LEU A 91 8.69 -7.89 -6.73
C LEU A 91 7.67 -7.49 -5.65
N LEU A 92 8.00 -7.69 -4.38
CA LEU A 92 7.12 -7.38 -3.26
C LEU A 92 6.83 -5.87 -3.19
N ARG A 93 7.86 -5.02 -3.35
CA ARG A 93 7.69 -3.55 -3.42
C ARG A 93 6.79 -3.14 -4.59
N ASP A 94 6.96 -3.76 -5.76
CA ASP A 94 6.17 -3.46 -6.96
C ASP A 94 4.69 -3.80 -6.84
N ILE A 95 4.37 -4.90 -6.14
CA ILE A 95 3.00 -5.41 -6.00
C ILE A 95 2.35 -5.06 -4.66
N GLU A 96 3.07 -4.40 -3.76
CA GLU A 96 2.59 -3.98 -2.44
C GLU A 96 1.29 -3.17 -2.55
N LYS A 97 1.15 -2.36 -3.60
CA LYS A 97 -0.09 -1.59 -3.84
C LYS A 97 -1.37 -2.42 -3.99
N TYR A 98 -1.23 -3.71 -4.30
CA TYR A 98 -2.37 -4.62 -4.44
C TYR A 98 -2.76 -5.28 -3.10
N THR A 99 -2.07 -5.00 -2.00
CA THR A 99 -2.48 -5.46 -0.66
C THR A 99 -3.62 -4.61 -0.09
N LEU A 100 -3.89 -3.43 -0.66
CA LEU A 100 -5.08 -2.66 -0.32
C LEU A 100 -6.34 -3.32 -0.88
N ASP A 101 -7.43 -3.20 -0.13
CA ASP A 101 -8.75 -3.58 -0.62
C ASP A 101 -9.07 -2.78 -1.88
N PHE A 102 -9.50 -3.47 -2.94
CA PHE A 102 -9.85 -2.83 -4.20
C PHE A 102 -10.91 -1.72 -4.01
N GLU A 103 -11.80 -1.89 -3.03
CA GLU A 103 -12.84 -0.92 -2.68
C GLU A 103 -12.30 0.39 -2.11
N GLN A 104 -11.15 0.33 -1.45
CA GLN A 104 -10.42 1.48 -0.91
C GLN A 104 -9.34 1.98 -1.89
N SER A 105 -9.12 1.28 -2.98
CA SER A 105 -8.10 1.66 -3.95
C SER A 105 -8.47 2.94 -4.71
N SER A 106 -7.44 3.75 -4.99
CA SER A 106 -7.56 4.93 -5.85
C SER A 106 -8.13 4.61 -7.23
N THR A 107 -7.91 3.38 -7.74
CA THR A 107 -8.44 2.92 -9.02
C THR A 107 -9.97 2.98 -9.06
N LEU A 108 -10.65 2.43 -8.04
CA LEU A 108 -12.11 2.41 -8.00
C LEU A 108 -12.68 3.83 -7.82
N VAL A 109 -12.05 4.63 -6.96
CA VAL A 109 -12.41 6.03 -6.73
C VAL A 109 -12.30 6.84 -8.02
N ILE A 110 -11.25 6.65 -8.81
CA ILE A 110 -11.05 7.32 -10.10
C ILE A 110 -12.15 6.90 -11.09
N ILE A 111 -12.44 5.60 -11.21
CA ILE A 111 -13.50 5.11 -12.09
C ILE A 111 -14.83 5.79 -11.75
N PHE A 112 -15.23 5.80 -10.48
CA PHE A 112 -16.46 6.47 -10.06
C PHE A 112 -16.42 7.98 -10.30
N SER A 113 -15.32 8.65 -9.98
CA SER A 113 -15.18 10.10 -10.12
C SER A 113 -15.36 10.54 -11.58
N VAL A 114 -14.79 9.79 -12.52
CA VAL A 114 -14.95 10.06 -13.96
C VAL A 114 -16.41 9.86 -14.38
N GLU A 115 -17.06 8.77 -13.99
CA GLU A 115 -18.46 8.51 -14.36
C GLU A 115 -19.41 9.57 -13.76
N PHE A 116 -19.19 9.97 -12.50
CA PHE A 116 -19.96 11.06 -11.89
C PHE A 116 -19.75 12.38 -12.62
N PHE A 117 -18.50 12.72 -12.94
CA PHE A 117 -18.19 13.95 -13.67
C PHE A 117 -18.86 13.97 -15.05
N VAL A 118 -18.84 12.86 -15.78
CA VAL A 118 -19.51 12.72 -17.08
C VAL A 118 -21.02 12.87 -16.91
N LEU A 119 -21.64 12.20 -15.93
CA LEU A 119 -23.06 12.31 -15.65
C LEU A 119 -23.51 13.75 -15.38
N PHE A 120 -22.79 14.47 -14.50
CA PHE A 120 -23.10 15.85 -14.18
C PHE A 120 -22.90 16.78 -15.39
N SER A 121 -21.83 16.58 -16.15
CA SER A 121 -21.55 17.34 -17.37
C SER A 121 -22.66 17.13 -18.41
N VAL A 122 -23.06 15.88 -18.63
CA VAL A 122 -24.15 15.52 -19.53
C VAL A 122 -25.47 16.14 -19.09
N GLN A 123 -25.80 16.06 -17.79
CA GLN A 123 -27.00 16.70 -17.24
C GLN A 123 -27.00 18.21 -17.46
N TYR A 124 -25.85 18.85 -17.26
CA TYR A 124 -25.68 20.28 -17.49
C TYR A 124 -25.96 20.66 -18.95
N PHE A 125 -25.41 19.91 -19.92
CA PHE A 125 -25.65 20.17 -21.34
C PHE A 125 -27.12 19.94 -21.75
N ILE A 126 -27.80 18.93 -21.19
CA ILE A 126 -29.23 18.71 -21.46
C ILE A 126 -30.05 19.93 -21.08
N VAL A 127 -29.77 20.52 -19.92
CA VAL A 127 -30.48 21.71 -19.44
C VAL A 127 -30.11 22.95 -20.25
N LEU A 128 -28.83 23.17 -20.53
CA LEU A 128 -28.34 24.38 -21.19
C LEU A 128 -28.76 24.45 -22.66
N LEU A 129 -28.77 23.31 -23.35
CA LEU A 129 -29.09 23.21 -24.78
C LEU A 129 -30.55 22.76 -25.05
N ASP A 130 -31.38 22.66 -24.00
CA ASP A 130 -32.78 22.19 -24.04
C ASP A 130 -32.98 20.84 -24.78
N LEU A 131 -32.06 19.89 -24.58
CA LEU A 131 -32.05 18.58 -25.25
C LEU A 131 -33.00 17.54 -24.60
N LYS A 132 -34.12 17.99 -24.02
CA LYS A 132 -35.03 17.13 -23.24
C LYS A 132 -35.57 15.94 -24.04
N GLU A 133 -35.84 16.12 -25.33
CA GLU A 133 -36.33 15.05 -26.20
C GLU A 133 -35.30 13.92 -26.41
N TRP A 134 -34.01 14.25 -26.34
CA TRP A 134 -32.90 13.30 -26.52
C TRP A 134 -32.40 12.71 -25.20
N GLN A 135 -32.93 13.17 -24.06
CA GLN A 135 -32.50 12.78 -22.72
C GLN A 135 -32.44 11.25 -22.54
N TRP A 136 -33.43 10.52 -23.05
CA TRP A 136 -33.45 9.05 -22.97
C TRP A 136 -32.32 8.39 -23.76
N TRP A 137 -31.99 8.88 -24.95
CA TRP A 137 -30.89 8.35 -25.75
C TRP A 137 -29.55 8.63 -25.09
N ILE A 138 -29.38 9.84 -24.57
CA ILE A 138 -28.16 10.29 -23.90
C ILE A 138 -27.92 9.45 -22.64
N TYR A 139 -28.93 9.28 -21.78
CA TYR A 139 -28.80 8.40 -20.61
C TYR A 139 -28.66 6.93 -20.99
N GLY A 140 -29.25 6.48 -22.10
CA GLY A 140 -29.07 5.12 -22.60
C GLY A 140 -27.62 4.83 -22.98
N VAL A 141 -26.95 5.76 -23.66
CA VAL A 141 -25.52 5.67 -23.97
C VAL A 141 -24.68 5.73 -22.70
N PHE A 142 -25.02 6.61 -21.76
CA PHE A 142 -24.34 6.67 -20.46
C PHE A 142 -24.51 5.38 -19.64
N ALA A 143 -25.69 4.75 -19.65
CA ALA A 143 -25.87 3.45 -19.00
C ALA A 143 -24.94 2.38 -19.60
N LEU A 144 -24.65 2.45 -20.90
CA LEU A 144 -23.69 1.56 -21.54
C LEU A 144 -22.24 1.84 -21.08
N SER A 145 -21.85 3.10 -20.85
CA SER A 145 -20.52 3.42 -20.29
C SER A 145 -20.35 2.83 -18.90
N ILE A 146 -21.39 2.92 -18.04
CA ILE A 146 -21.39 2.28 -16.71
C ILE A 146 -21.16 0.77 -16.82
N VAL A 147 -21.80 0.09 -17.79
CA VAL A 147 -21.60 -1.36 -17.99
C VAL A 147 -20.15 -1.67 -18.35
N VAL A 148 -19.53 -0.87 -19.22
CA VAL A 148 -18.11 -1.03 -19.59
C VAL A 148 -17.20 -0.76 -18.39
N ALA A 149 -17.46 0.31 -17.63
CA ALA A 149 -16.73 0.64 -16.41
C ALA A 149 -16.84 -0.48 -15.36
N TRP A 150 -18.02 -1.07 -15.21
CA TRP A 150 -18.25 -2.21 -14.31
C TRP A 150 -17.46 -3.45 -14.74
N GLN A 151 -17.44 -3.77 -16.04
CA GLN A 151 -16.62 -4.88 -16.56
C GLN A 151 -15.12 -4.65 -16.31
N TYR A 152 -14.65 -3.41 -16.52
CA TYR A 152 -13.28 -3.03 -16.24
C TYR A 152 -12.94 -3.15 -14.76
N ALA A 153 -13.78 -2.59 -13.87
CA ALA A 153 -13.61 -2.69 -12.42
C ALA A 153 -13.56 -4.16 -11.94
N LYS A 154 -14.40 -5.03 -12.51
CA LYS A 154 -14.38 -6.48 -12.19
C LYS A 154 -13.09 -7.16 -12.63
N LYS A 155 -12.49 -6.74 -13.75
CA LYS A 155 -11.20 -7.24 -14.21
C LYS A 155 -10.07 -6.79 -13.29
N GLU A 156 -10.05 -5.51 -12.92
CA GLU A 156 -9.06 -4.98 -11.98
C GLU A 156 -9.19 -5.64 -10.61
N LYS A 157 -10.40 -5.83 -10.07
CA LYS A 157 -10.62 -6.56 -8.81
C LYS A 157 -9.94 -7.93 -8.80
N LYS A 158 -10.07 -8.71 -9.88
CA LYS A 158 -9.39 -10.01 -9.99
C LYS A 158 -7.86 -9.90 -9.98
N LYS A 159 -7.31 -8.84 -10.56
CA LYS A 159 -5.88 -8.57 -10.58
C LYS A 159 -5.36 -8.23 -9.17
N PHE A 160 -6.12 -7.44 -8.41
CA PHE A 160 -5.84 -7.18 -7.00
C PHE A 160 -5.83 -8.48 -6.19
N GLU A 161 -6.88 -9.31 -6.29
CA GLU A 161 -6.97 -10.60 -5.59
C GLU A 161 -5.79 -11.53 -5.93
N ALA A 162 -5.42 -11.63 -7.22
CA ALA A 162 -4.31 -12.46 -7.65
C ALA A 162 -2.95 -11.96 -7.13
N ASN A 163 -2.70 -10.65 -7.22
CA ASN A 163 -1.44 -10.06 -6.79
C ASN A 163 -1.30 -10.04 -5.27
N SER A 164 -2.38 -9.81 -4.52
CA SER A 164 -2.38 -9.91 -3.05
C SER A 164 -1.95 -11.31 -2.62
N LYS A 165 -2.48 -12.35 -3.28
CA LYS A 165 -2.08 -13.74 -2.98
C LYS A 165 -0.60 -14.00 -3.30
N ILE A 166 -0.12 -13.49 -4.44
CA ILE A 166 1.30 -13.59 -4.81
C ILE A 166 2.17 -12.86 -3.78
N PHE A 167 1.74 -11.69 -3.31
CA PHE A 167 2.43 -10.93 -2.27
C PHE A 167 2.56 -11.77 -1.00
N ASP A 168 1.48 -12.35 -0.49
CA ASP A 168 1.52 -13.17 0.72
C ASP A 168 2.46 -14.37 0.60
N GLU A 169 2.37 -15.11 -0.53
CA GLU A 169 3.23 -16.26 -0.80
C GLU A 169 4.70 -15.85 -0.87
N LYS A 170 5.01 -14.76 -1.58
CA LYS A 170 6.38 -14.25 -1.75
C LYS A 170 6.91 -13.64 -0.46
N TYR A 171 6.06 -13.00 0.33
CA TYR A 171 6.42 -12.41 1.61
C TYR A 171 6.88 -13.50 2.59
N MET A 172 6.09 -14.57 2.71
CA MET A 172 6.42 -15.72 3.55
C MET A 172 7.66 -16.48 3.04
N GLN A 173 7.77 -16.67 1.73
CA GLN A 173 8.96 -17.28 1.12
C GLN A 173 10.23 -16.47 1.43
N THR A 174 10.15 -15.15 1.30
CA THR A 174 11.29 -14.24 1.51
C THR A 174 11.72 -14.21 2.96
N LEU A 175 10.76 -14.16 3.90
CA LEU A 175 11.04 -14.26 5.33
C LEU A 175 11.81 -15.54 5.66
N LYS A 176 11.34 -16.69 5.14
CA LYS A 176 12.00 -17.97 5.35
C LYS A 176 13.42 -17.99 4.79
N LEU A 177 13.63 -17.46 3.57
CA LEU A 177 14.96 -17.39 2.97
C LEU A 177 15.93 -16.50 3.77
N ILE A 178 15.44 -15.37 4.30
CA ILE A 178 16.23 -14.49 5.16
C ILE A 178 16.58 -15.21 6.47
N GLU A 179 15.64 -15.94 7.08
CA GLU A 179 15.91 -16.77 8.26
C GLU A 179 16.95 -17.86 8.01
N GLU A 180 16.88 -18.56 6.87
CA GLU A 180 17.87 -19.55 6.48
C GLU A 180 19.26 -18.93 6.30
N LEU A 181 19.35 -17.79 5.61
CA LEU A 181 20.62 -17.08 5.41
C LEU A 181 21.24 -16.58 6.72
N GLU A 182 20.42 -16.15 7.68
CA GLU A 182 20.87 -15.74 9.01
C GLU A 182 21.35 -16.95 9.82
N ALA A 183 20.63 -18.08 9.78
CA ALA A 183 21.04 -19.32 10.44
C ALA A 183 22.36 -19.88 9.87
N GLU A 184 22.57 -19.73 8.57
CA GLU A 184 23.82 -20.07 7.88
C GLU A 184 24.96 -19.05 8.13
N ARG A 185 24.70 -17.98 8.91
CA ARG A 185 25.62 -16.86 9.20
C ARG A 185 26.12 -16.15 7.94
N CYS A 186 25.32 -16.16 6.89
CA CYS A 186 25.63 -15.50 5.63
C CYS A 186 25.22 -14.02 5.64
N ILE A 187 24.20 -13.66 6.42
CA ILE A 187 23.74 -12.27 6.60
C ILE A 187 23.42 -12.01 8.07
N SER A 188 23.35 -10.74 8.44
CA SER A 188 22.74 -10.28 9.68
C SER A 188 21.48 -9.47 9.36
N LYS A 189 20.31 -9.85 9.90
CA LYS A 189 19.07 -9.11 9.66
C LYS A 189 19.16 -7.66 10.11
N SER A 190 19.84 -7.39 11.23
CA SER A 190 19.98 -6.04 11.78
C SER A 190 20.71 -5.08 10.83
N GLU A 191 21.64 -5.58 10.03
CA GLU A 191 22.37 -4.79 9.04
C GLU A 191 21.54 -4.45 7.80
N LEU A 192 20.46 -5.20 7.56
CA LEU A 192 19.55 -5.03 6.43
C LEU A 192 18.36 -4.10 6.74
N ILE A 193 18.14 -3.78 8.02
CA ILE A 193 17.05 -2.89 8.42
C ILE A 193 17.33 -1.48 7.92
N ILE A 194 16.34 -0.89 7.26
CA ILE A 194 16.33 0.51 6.86
C ILE A 194 15.77 1.28 8.06
N THR A 195 16.59 2.07 8.73
CA THR A 195 16.21 2.85 9.93
C THR A 195 15.67 4.24 9.60
N GLU A 196 16.06 4.81 8.46
CA GLU A 196 15.64 6.13 8.00
C GLU A 196 15.23 6.03 6.53
N CYS A 197 14.14 6.71 6.15
CA CYS A 197 13.69 6.82 4.77
C CYS A 197 14.10 8.17 4.21
N ASP A 198 14.97 8.20 3.20
CA ASP A 198 15.35 9.44 2.51
C ASP A 198 14.17 10.05 1.71
N GLU A 199 13.12 9.26 1.43
CA GLU A 199 11.96 9.68 0.62
C GLU A 199 10.93 10.52 1.40
N HIS A 200 11.07 10.68 2.72
CA HIS A 200 10.14 11.45 3.58
C HIS A 200 10.60 12.89 3.89
N VAL A 201 11.60 13.41 3.16
CA VAL A 201 12.14 14.79 3.30
C VAL A 201 11.40 15.78 2.40
#